data_AF-A0A832KGM4-F1
#
_entry.id   AF-A0A832KGM4-F1
#
_cell.length_a   1.000
_cell.length_b   1.000
_cell.length_c   1.000
_cell.angle_alpha   90.00
_cell.angle_beta   90.00
_cell.angle_gamma   90.00
#
_symmetry.space_group_name_H-M   'P 1'
#
loop_
_entity.id
_entity.type
_entity.pdbx_description
1 polymer ?
#
loop_
_entity_poly.entity_id
_entity_poly.type
_entity_poly.pdbx_seq_one_letter_code
_entity_poly.pdbx_strand_id
1 'polypeptide(L)'
;MGKGMNSFTKKDIMVDENLSKILDVPPGSYVSFADVTRKVYNYIKVNNLVRRVEEEGLEKEGWKFCFRCGARLPSKAKFCDRCGTAQ
;
A
#
# COMPACT_ATOMS: atom_id res chain seq x y z
N MET A 1 17.01 29.97 16.39
CA MET A 1 16.12 28.82 16.14
C MET A 1 15.98 28.59 14.63
N GLY A 2 16.78 27.69 14.05
CA GLY A 2 16.63 27.32 12.64
C GLY A 2 15.51 26.30 12.48
N LYS A 3 14.37 26.70 11.89
CA LYS A 3 13.32 25.75 11.51
C LYS A 3 13.89 24.83 10.44
N GLY A 4 14.13 23.56 10.80
CA GLY A 4 14.55 22.53 9.85
C GLY A 4 13.54 22.48 8.70
N MET A 5 13.98 22.88 7.51
CA MET A 5 13.16 22.80 6.31
C MET A 5 12.83 21.31 6.09
N ASN A 6 11.54 20.99 6.01
CA ASN A 6 11.08 19.63 5.87
C ASN A 6 11.69 19.03 4.59
N SER A 7 12.50 17.97 4.73
CA SER A 7 13.26 17.32 3.64
C SER A 7 12.41 17.05 2.39
N PHE A 8 11.10 16.88 2.59
CA PHE A 8 10.09 16.64 1.56
C PHE A 8 9.89 17.75 0.52
N THR A 9 10.17 19.01 0.85
CA THR A 9 9.90 20.16 -0.06
C THR A 9 11.15 20.78 -0.65
N LYS A 10 12.34 20.33 -0.25
CA LYS A 10 13.60 20.79 -0.81
C LYS A 10 13.77 20.26 -2.23
N LYS A 11 14.17 21.13 -3.15
CA LYS A 11 14.41 20.78 -4.57
C LYS A 11 15.85 20.34 -4.78
N ASP A 12 16.17 19.13 -4.35
CA ASP A 12 17.53 18.58 -4.40
C ASP A 12 17.64 17.26 -5.19
N ILE A 13 16.56 16.83 -5.83
CA ILE A 13 16.56 15.67 -6.74
C ILE A 13 16.74 16.17 -8.17
N MET A 14 17.88 15.85 -8.79
CA MET A 14 18.14 16.14 -10.21
C MET A 14 17.33 15.21 -11.11
N VAL A 15 16.71 15.76 -12.15
CA VAL A 15 15.93 15.03 -13.15
C VAL A 15 16.85 14.50 -14.22
N ASP A 16 16.95 13.17 -14.34
CA ASP A 16 17.65 12.51 -15.44
C ASP A 16 16.72 12.28 -16.65
N GLU A 17 17.23 11.61 -17.68
CA GLU A 17 16.49 11.32 -18.92
C GLU A 17 15.24 10.45 -18.70
N ASN A 18 15.26 9.54 -17.72
CA ASN A 18 14.12 8.65 -17.45
C ASN A 18 13.06 9.36 -16.62
N LEU A 19 13.50 10.07 -15.58
CA LEU A 19 12.64 10.84 -14.71
C LEU A 19 12.01 12.00 -15.47
N SER A 20 12.72 12.59 -16.44
CA SER A 20 12.19 13.63 -17.33
C SER A 20 10.92 13.17 -18.05
N LYS A 21 10.92 11.95 -18.59
CA LYS A 21 9.78 11.38 -19.32
C LYS A 21 8.55 11.15 -18.44
N ILE A 22 8.77 10.71 -17.20
CA ILE A 22 7.68 10.39 -16.26
C ILE A 22 7.13 11.68 -15.63
N LEU A 23 8.01 12.61 -15.30
CA LEU A 23 7.64 13.84 -14.61
C LEU A 23 7.20 14.95 -15.55
N ASP A 24 7.47 14.88 -16.86
CA ASP A 24 7.29 16.01 -17.79
C ASP A 24 8.03 17.26 -17.27
N VAL A 25 9.34 17.10 -17.09
CA VAL A 25 10.27 18.13 -16.60
C VAL A 25 11.59 17.98 -17.39
N PRO A 26 12.25 19.06 -17.84
CA PRO A 26 13.50 18.95 -18.60
C PRO A 26 14.62 18.25 -17.81
N PRO A 27 15.45 17.41 -18.47
CA PRO A 27 16.66 16.85 -17.84
C PRO A 27 17.57 17.94 -17.28
N GLY A 28 18.23 17.66 -16.16
CA GLY A 28 19.07 18.61 -15.42
C GLY A 28 18.31 19.57 -14.49
N SER A 29 16.97 19.57 -14.51
CA SER A 29 16.16 20.33 -13.55
C SER A 29 16.25 19.72 -12.14
N TYR A 30 15.91 20.50 -11.11
CA TYR A 30 15.80 20.01 -9.73
C TYR A 30 14.35 20.07 -9.21
N VAL A 31 13.89 18.97 -8.63
CA VAL A 31 12.53 18.80 -8.08
C VAL A 31 12.59 18.32 -6.64
N SER A 32 11.48 18.46 -5.91
CA SER A 32 11.36 17.93 -4.56
C SER A 32 10.81 16.49 -4.55
N PHE A 33 11.00 15.78 -3.44
CA PHE A 33 10.40 14.46 -3.26
C PHE A 33 8.86 14.50 -3.39
N ALA A 34 8.23 15.58 -2.90
CA ALA A 34 6.80 15.81 -3.06
C ALA A 34 6.40 15.93 -4.55
N ASP A 35 7.24 16.55 -5.37
CA ASP A 35 6.98 16.67 -6.82
C ASP A 35 7.06 15.32 -7.52
N VAL A 36 8.08 14.52 -7.21
CA VAL A 36 8.24 13.16 -7.73
C VAL A 36 7.01 12.33 -7.38
N THR A 37 6.65 12.28 -6.10
CA THR A 37 5.52 11.48 -5.61
C THR A 37 4.21 11.85 -6.32
N ARG A 38 3.90 13.15 -6.42
CA ARG A 38 2.68 13.64 -7.04
C ARG A 38 2.62 13.32 -8.54
N LYS A 39 3.71 13.58 -9.27
CA LYS A 39 3.76 13.38 -10.73
C LYS A 39 3.79 11.89 -11.09
N VAL A 40 4.52 11.06 -10.35
CA VAL A 40 4.50 9.59 -10.54
C VAL A 40 3.10 9.03 -10.25
N TYR A 41 2.44 9.47 -9.17
CA TYR A 41 1.07 9.08 -8.88
C TYR A 41 0.13 9.43 -10.04
N ASN A 42 0.21 10.67 -10.54
CA ASN A 42 -0.58 11.11 -11.69
C ASN A 42 -0.27 10.27 -12.93
N TYR A 43 1.00 10.01 -13.24
CA TYR A 43 1.43 9.17 -14.36
C TYR A 43 0.82 7.77 -14.28
N ILE A 44 0.88 7.11 -13.11
CA ILE A 44 0.28 5.79 -12.88
C ILE A 44 -1.23 5.84 -13.13
N LYS A 45 -1.91 6.87 -12.60
CA LYS A 45 -3.37 7.02 -12.70
C LYS A 45 -3.83 7.25 -14.13
N VAL A 46 -3.24 8.20 -14.86
CA VAL A 46 -3.68 8.55 -16.23
C VAL A 46 -3.37 7.46 -17.25
N ASN A 47 -2.31 6.68 -17.01
CA ASN A 47 -1.95 5.54 -17.86
C ASN A 47 -2.59 4.22 -17.42
N ASN A 48 -3.48 4.23 -16.42
CA ASN A 48 -4.16 3.04 -15.89
C ASN A 48 -3.19 1.89 -15.53
N LEU A 49 -2.00 2.22 -15.00
CA LEU A 49 -0.95 1.25 -14.68
C LEU A 49 -1.15 0.55 -13.32
N VAL A 50 -2.23 0.89 -12.61
CA VAL A 50 -2.64 0.14 -11.44
C VAL A 50 -3.17 -1.20 -11.93
N ARG A 51 -2.48 -2.29 -11.56
CA ARG A 51 -3.03 -3.63 -11.73
C ARG A 51 -4.36 -3.68 -10.99
N ARG A 52 -5.47 -3.75 -11.73
CA ARG A 52 -6.73 -4.29 -11.19
C ARG A 52 -6.46 -5.76 -10.95
N VAL A 53 -6.04 -6.09 -9.73
CA VAL A 53 -6.23 -7.45 -9.26
C VAL A 53 -7.74 -7.56 -9.20
N GLU A 54 -8.34 -8.25 -10.18
CA GLU A 54 -9.68 -8.80 -9.95
C GLU A 54 -9.55 -9.55 -8.63
N GLU A 55 -10.32 -9.13 -7.64
CA GLU A 55 -10.33 -9.72 -6.31
C GLU A 55 -10.92 -11.14 -6.44
N GLU A 56 -10.19 -12.05 -7.08
CA GLU A 56 -10.40 -13.47 -6.93
C GLU A 56 -10.10 -13.76 -5.46
N GLY A 57 -11.19 -13.89 -4.71
CA GLY A 57 -11.21 -13.93 -3.27
C GLY A 57 -10.15 -14.86 -2.71
N LEU A 58 -9.15 -14.26 -2.06
CA LEU A 58 -8.55 -14.86 -0.89
C LEU A 58 -9.66 -14.96 0.16
N GLU A 59 -10.46 -16.01 0.10
CA GLU A 59 -11.16 -16.49 1.28
C GLU A 59 -10.08 -16.74 2.33
N LYS A 60 -9.87 -15.76 3.20
CA LYS A 60 -9.08 -15.94 4.40
C LYS A 60 -9.81 -16.97 5.25
N GLU A 61 -9.50 -18.24 5.05
CA GLU A 61 -9.73 -19.27 6.04
C GLU A 61 -8.81 -18.96 7.23
N GLY A 62 -9.25 -17.99 8.03
CA GLY A 62 -8.66 -17.73 9.32
C GLY A 62 -8.93 -18.88 10.27
N TRP A 63 -8.21 -18.87 11.39
CA TRP A 63 -8.44 -19.79 12.49
C TRP A 63 -8.78 -18.98 13.74
N LYS A 64 -9.71 -19.49 14.55
CA LYS A 64 -10.04 -18.98 15.89
C LYS A 64 -9.85 -20.09 16.91
N PHE A 65 -9.81 -19.75 18.20
CA PHE A 65 -9.79 -20.73 19.28
C PHE A 65 -11.13 -20.75 19.99
N CYS A 66 -11.56 -21.94 20.41
CA CYS A 66 -12.79 -22.11 21.14
C CYS A 66 -12.72 -21.36 22.47
N PHE A 67 -13.62 -20.41 22.71
CA PHE A 67 -13.61 -19.63 23.96
C PHE A 67 -13.93 -20.48 25.21
N ARG A 68 -14.44 -21.70 25.03
CA ARG A 68 -14.76 -22.61 26.14
C ARG A 68 -13.69 -23.66 26.41
N CYS A 69 -13.14 -24.30 25.37
CA CYS A 69 -12.21 -25.43 25.54
C CYS A 69 -10.83 -25.23 24.90
N GLY A 70 -10.60 -24.10 24.22
CA GLY A 70 -9.32 -23.79 23.58
C GLY A 70 -9.01 -24.58 22.30
N ALA A 71 -9.95 -25.39 21.79
CA ALA A 71 -9.78 -26.08 20.51
C ALA A 71 -9.54 -25.10 19.35
N ARG A 72 -8.64 -25.42 18.42
CA ARG A 72 -8.43 -24.62 17.21
C ARG A 72 -9.54 -24.92 16.19
N LEU A 73 -10.22 -23.87 15.73
CA LEU A 73 -11.38 -23.95 14.86
C LEU A 73 -11.19 -23.06 13.61
N PRO A 74 -11.80 -23.41 12.46
CA PRO A 74 -11.91 -22.47 11.35
C PRO A 74 -12.65 -21.19 11.78
N SER A 75 -12.28 -20.02 11.25
CA SER A 75 -12.90 -18.74 11.62
C SER A 75 -14.41 -18.71 11.38
N LYS A 76 -14.90 -19.48 10.39
CA LYS A 76 -16.33 -19.61 10.04
C LYS A 76 -17.07 -20.67 10.87
N ALA A 77 -16.41 -21.38 11.80
CA ALA A 77 -17.05 -22.43 12.60
C ALA A 77 -18.10 -21.82 13.56
N LYS A 78 -19.36 -22.26 13.43
CA LYS A 78 -20.47 -21.85 14.29
C LYS A 78 -20.52 -22.61 15.63
N PHE A 79 -19.91 -23.79 15.68
CA PHE A 79 -19.86 -24.65 16.85
C PHE A 79 -18.48 -25.28 16.98
N CYS A 80 -18.08 -25.56 18.22
CA CYS A 80 -16.85 -26.31 18.49
C CYS A 80 -17.10 -27.81 18.31
N ASP A 81 -16.33 -28.44 17.43
CA ASP A 81 -16.30 -29.89 17.20
C ASP A 81 -15.87 -30.70 18.43
N ARG A 82 -15.06 -30.11 19.33
CA ARG A 82 -14.62 -30.76 20.56
C ARG A 82 -15.60 -30.68 21.73
N CYS A 83 -16.32 -29.57 21.90
CA CYS A 83 -17.15 -29.35 23.10
C CYS A 83 -18.61 -28.94 22.83
N GLY A 84 -19.02 -28.88 21.56
CA GLY A 84 -20.39 -28.57 21.12
C GLY A 84 -20.83 -27.12 21.36
N THR A 85 -20.01 -26.28 21.97
CA THR A 85 -20.37 -24.89 22.30
C THR A 85 -20.37 -24.02 21.06
N ALA A 86 -21.38 -23.16 20.90
CA ALA A 86 -21.44 -22.17 19.82
C ALA A 86 -20.23 -21.22 19.86
N GLN A 87 -19.75 -20.76 18.70
CA GLN A 87 -18.44 -20.07 18.53
C GLN A 87 -18.53 -18.81 17.68
#